data_AF-A0A524QEB7-F1
#
_entry.id   AF-A0A524QEB7-F1
#
_cell.length_a   1.000
_cell.length_b   1.000
_cell.length_c   1.000
_cell.angle_alpha   90.00
_cell.angle_beta   90.00
_cell.angle_gamma   90.00
#
_symmetry.space_group_name_H-M   'P 1'
#
loop_
_entity.id
_entity.type
_entity.pdbx_description
1 polymer ?
#
loop_
_entity_poly.entity_id
_entity_poly.type
_entity_poly.pdbx_seq_one_letter_code
_entity_poly.pdbx_strand_id
1 'polypeptide(L)'
;MNRFLALTAIIEVATGLALLTVPDMVVRLLLGAEISGASIPLGRVAGFALLALGVACSQSRGDTQSGAVKGMVAAMLLYNAGVVAVLAFASLGAGLHGVALWPAVVLHAALAVWCLAILRLKIPRWTGVD
;
A
#
# COMPACT_ATOMS: atom_id res chain seq x y z
N MET A 1 -2.03 -10.50 21.82
CA MET A 1 -2.13 -9.68 20.58
C MET A 1 -0.78 -9.41 19.92
N ASN A 2 0.20 -8.81 20.62
CA ASN A 2 1.41 -8.27 19.96
C ASN A 2 2.19 -9.27 19.11
N ARG A 3 2.47 -10.49 19.60
CA ARG A 3 3.27 -11.48 18.85
C ARG A 3 2.62 -11.91 17.54
N PHE A 4 1.31 -12.16 17.56
CA PHE A 4 0.53 -12.49 16.37
C PHE A 4 0.60 -11.36 15.32
N LEU A 5 0.32 -10.12 15.72
CA LEU A 5 0.37 -8.96 14.81
C LEU A 5 1.77 -8.72 14.22
N ALA A 6 2.85 -9.01 14.97
CA ALA A 6 4.20 -8.89 14.43
C ALA A 6 4.53 -10.01 13.43
N LEU A 7 4.15 -11.25 13.73
CA LEU A 7 4.36 -12.36 12.80
C LEU A 7 3.58 -12.13 11.50
N THR A 8 2.31 -11.74 11.61
CA THR A 8 1.51 -11.34 10.45
C THR A 8 2.16 -10.19 9.70
N ALA A 9 2.55 -9.11 10.37
CA ALA A 9 3.19 -7.98 9.69
C ALA A 9 4.46 -8.37 8.91
N ILE A 10 5.29 -9.26 9.46
CA ILE A 10 6.51 -9.74 8.79
C ILE A 10 6.15 -10.57 7.55
N ILE A 11 5.20 -11.50 7.69
CA ILE A 11 4.77 -12.38 6.59
C ILE A 11 4.12 -11.55 5.46
N GLU A 12 3.27 -10.60 5.81
CA GLU A 12 2.59 -9.71 4.87
C GLU A 12 3.58 -8.81 4.13
N VAL A 13 4.58 -8.26 4.85
CA VAL A 13 5.63 -7.45 4.21
C VAL A 13 6.46 -8.29 3.25
N ALA A 14 6.86 -9.49 3.65
CA ALA A 14 7.66 -10.39 2.80
C ALA A 14 6.87 -10.80 1.53
N THR A 15 5.61 -11.20 1.71
CA THR A 15 4.72 -11.58 0.61
C THR A 15 4.44 -10.39 -0.30
N GLY A 16 4.21 -9.21 0.28
CA GLY A 16 3.99 -7.97 -0.47
C GLY A 16 5.18 -7.59 -1.33
N LEU A 17 6.39 -7.68 -0.80
CA LEU A 17 7.62 -7.42 -1.54
C LEU A 17 7.85 -8.44 -2.67
N ALA A 18 7.55 -9.72 -2.42
CA ALA A 18 7.62 -10.75 -3.44
C ALA A 18 6.62 -10.50 -4.58
N LEU A 19 5.38 -10.11 -4.26
CA LEU A 19 4.36 -9.75 -5.26
C LEU A 19 4.72 -8.50 -6.08
N LEU A 20 5.48 -7.56 -5.51
CA LEU A 20 5.94 -6.38 -6.24
C LEU A 20 7.05 -6.71 -7.24
N THR A 21 7.98 -7.58 -6.83
CA THR A 21 9.20 -7.86 -7.59
C THR A 21 9.02 -9.00 -8.58
N VAL A 22 8.41 -10.10 -8.15
CA VAL A 22 8.26 -11.36 -8.90
C VAL A 22 6.83 -11.93 -8.80
N PRO A 23 5.79 -11.16 -9.21
CA PRO A 23 4.40 -11.58 -9.07
C PRO A 23 4.09 -12.91 -9.77
N ASP A 24 4.72 -13.18 -10.92
CA ASP A 24 4.52 -14.44 -11.67
C ASP A 24 4.95 -15.66 -10.85
N MET A 25 6.14 -15.61 -10.25
CA MET A 25 6.65 -16.71 -9.43
C MET A 25 5.78 -16.93 -8.19
N VAL A 26 5.31 -15.85 -7.55
CA VAL A 26 4.43 -15.95 -6.38
C VAL A 26 3.08 -16.55 -6.75
N VAL A 27 2.45 -16.12 -7.85
CA VAL A 27 1.16 -16.66 -8.27
C VAL A 27 1.29 -18.11 -8.74
N ARG A 28 2.36 -18.47 -9.46
CA ARG A 28 2.64 -19.87 -9.80
C ARG A 28 2.79 -20.74 -8.56
N LEU A 29 3.52 -20.27 -7.55
CA LEU A 29 3.73 -21.02 -6.31
C LEU A 29 2.44 -21.18 -5.49
N LEU A 30 1.62 -20.13 -5.41
CA LEU A 30 0.39 -20.13 -4.60
C LEU A 30 -0.79 -20.80 -5.30
N LEU A 31 -0.98 -20.54 -6.59
CA LEU A 31 -2.17 -20.92 -7.36
C LEU A 31 -1.90 -21.96 -8.45
N GLY A 32 -0.64 -22.29 -8.74
CA GLY A 32 -0.27 -23.23 -9.80
C GLY A 32 -0.56 -22.71 -11.21
N ALA A 33 -0.78 -21.40 -11.37
CA ALA A 33 -1.20 -20.79 -12.63
C ALA A 33 -0.17 -19.77 -13.14
N GLU A 34 -0.06 -19.67 -14.46
CA GLU A 34 0.73 -18.62 -15.12
C GLU A 34 -0.08 -17.31 -15.18
N ILE A 35 0.59 -16.18 -14.96
CA ILE A 35 -0.03 -14.86 -15.10
C ILE A 35 0.67 -14.04 -16.18
N SER A 36 -0.11 -13.34 -17.00
CA SER A 36 0.41 -12.50 -18.07
C SER A 36 -0.47 -11.25 -18.30
N GLY A 37 0.12 -10.26 -18.97
CA GLY A 37 -0.57 -9.01 -19.31
C GLY A 37 -1.10 -8.26 -18.08
N ALA A 38 -2.42 -8.03 -18.04
CA ALA A 38 -3.10 -7.22 -17.01
C ALA A 38 -3.03 -7.81 -15.59
N SER A 39 -2.78 -9.11 -15.46
CA SER A 39 -2.68 -9.78 -14.15
C SER A 39 -1.39 -9.45 -13.40
N ILE A 40 -0.32 -9.05 -14.09
CA ILE A 40 0.95 -8.65 -13.46
C ILE A 40 0.80 -7.32 -12.69
N PRO A 41 0.26 -6.23 -13.27
CA PRO A 41 -0.08 -5.03 -12.53
C PRO A 41 -1.00 -5.30 -11.33
N LEU A 42 -1.99 -6.18 -11.48
CA LEU A 42 -2.88 -6.55 -10.37
C LEU A 42 -2.13 -7.26 -9.23
N GLY A 43 -1.19 -8.15 -9.55
CA GLY A 43 -0.31 -8.77 -8.56
C GLY A 43 0.52 -7.75 -7.78
N ARG A 44 1.04 -6.72 -8.46
CA ARG A 44 1.77 -5.62 -7.80
C ARG A 44 0.88 -4.75 -6.92
N VAL A 45 -0.37 -4.48 -7.34
CA VAL A 45 -1.37 -3.79 -6.50
C VAL A 45 -1.65 -4.59 -5.23
N ALA A 46 -1.83 -5.91 -5.36
CA ALA A 46 -1.98 -6.79 -4.20
C ALA A 46 -0.74 -6.70 -3.29
N GLY A 47 0.48 -6.67 -3.86
CA GLY A 47 1.70 -6.46 -3.10
C GLY A 47 1.72 -5.18 -2.26
N PHE A 48 1.32 -4.04 -2.83
CA PHE A 48 1.16 -2.78 -2.08
C PHE A 48 0.10 -2.86 -0.98
N ALA A 49 -0.98 -3.63 -1.18
CA ALA A 49 -1.98 -3.86 -0.16
C ALA A 49 -1.40 -4.62 1.05
N LEU A 50 -0.60 -5.66 0.82
CA LEU A 50 0.02 -6.43 1.91
C LEU A 50 1.09 -5.60 2.65
N LEU A 51 1.86 -4.78 1.92
CA LEU A 51 2.79 -3.83 2.56
C LEU A 51 2.05 -2.84 3.47
N ALA A 52 0.94 -2.27 2.99
CA ALA A 52 0.11 -1.37 3.78
C ALA A 52 -0.47 -2.08 5.02
N LEU A 53 -0.91 -3.33 4.87
CA LEU A 53 -1.38 -4.14 6.00
C LEU A 53 -0.28 -4.39 7.03
N GLY A 54 0.94 -4.73 6.60
CA GLY A 54 2.08 -4.89 7.51
C GLY A 54 2.43 -3.61 8.27
N VAL A 55 2.38 -2.46 7.60
CA VAL A 55 2.54 -1.13 8.25
C VAL A 55 1.41 -0.89 9.26
N ALA A 56 0.16 -1.16 8.91
CA ALA A 56 -0.97 -1.01 9.82
C ALA A 56 -0.85 -1.93 11.05
N CYS A 57 -0.49 -3.20 10.85
CA CYS A 57 -0.30 -4.19 11.92
C CYS A 57 0.86 -3.83 12.86
N SER A 58 1.95 -3.24 12.34
CA SER A 58 3.08 -2.79 13.17
C SER A 58 2.74 -1.55 14.00
N GLN A 59 1.93 -0.63 13.47
CA GLN A 59 1.51 0.60 14.18
C GLN A 59 0.44 0.34 15.25
N SER A 60 -0.42 -0.67 15.06
CA SER A 60 -1.35 -1.15 16.10
C SER A 60 -0.63 -1.67 17.36
N ARG A 61 0.67 -1.96 17.25
CA ARG A 61 1.52 -2.43 18.35
C ARG A 61 2.02 -1.31 19.26
N GLY A 62 2.11 -0.07 18.76
CA GLY A 62 2.59 1.12 19.46
C GLY A 62 1.42 1.98 19.92
N ASP A 63 0.84 1.62 21.06
CA ASP A 63 -0.46 2.14 21.51
C ASP A 63 -0.39 3.60 22.01
N THR A 64 -0.82 4.53 21.14
CA THR A 64 -1.54 5.77 21.48
C THR A 64 -2.60 5.99 20.39
N GLN A 65 -3.84 6.35 20.75
CA GLN A 65 -4.93 6.55 19.76
C GLN A 65 -4.52 7.47 18.60
N SER A 66 -3.73 8.52 18.90
CA SER A 66 -3.18 9.44 17.91
C SER A 66 -2.13 8.80 16.98
N GLY A 67 -1.27 7.92 17.51
CA GLY A 67 -0.25 7.19 16.74
C GLY A 67 -0.84 6.11 15.84
N ALA A 68 -1.86 5.39 16.31
CA ALA A 68 -2.57 4.38 15.54
C ALA A 68 -3.28 5.00 14.31
N VAL A 69 -3.95 6.14 14.48
CA VAL A 69 -4.57 6.88 13.37
C VAL A 69 -3.53 7.37 12.37
N LYS A 70 -2.40 7.93 12.82
CA LYS A 70 -1.30 8.33 11.92
C LYS A 70 -0.71 7.14 11.15
N GLY A 71 -0.53 6.00 11.81
CA GLY A 71 -0.07 4.76 11.19
C GLY A 71 -1.02 4.25 10.11
N MET A 72 -2.31 4.29 10.39
CA MET A 72 -3.35 3.91 9.42
C MET A 72 -3.35 4.83 8.20
N VAL A 73 -3.26 6.15 8.40
CA VAL A 73 -3.19 7.12 7.28
C VAL A 73 -1.91 6.92 6.47
N ALA A 74 -0.79 6.60 7.11
CA ALA A 74 0.47 6.27 6.41
C ALA A 74 0.36 4.97 5.59
N ALA A 75 -0.30 3.94 6.11
CA ALA A 75 -0.59 2.70 5.38
C ALA A 75 -1.49 2.96 4.16
N MET A 76 -2.56 3.76 4.32
CA MET A 76 -3.43 4.17 3.20
C MET A 76 -2.67 5.00 2.17
N LEU A 77 -1.76 5.89 2.59
CA LEU A 77 -0.90 6.64 1.67
C LEU A 77 0.00 5.70 0.86
N LEU A 78 0.66 4.75 1.52
CA LEU A 78 1.53 3.76 0.86
C LEU A 78 0.77 2.95 -0.19
N TYR A 79 -0.42 2.48 0.16
CA TYR A 79 -1.30 1.75 -0.76
C TYR A 79 -1.69 2.60 -1.96
N ASN A 80 -2.26 3.79 -1.73
CA ASN A 80 -2.73 4.65 -2.82
C ASN A 80 -1.60 5.09 -3.76
N ALA A 81 -0.44 5.47 -3.21
CA ALA A 81 0.73 5.84 -4.00
C ALA A 81 1.23 4.66 -4.84
N GLY A 82 1.25 3.46 -4.25
CA GLY A 82 1.61 2.23 -4.95
C GLY A 82 0.66 1.90 -6.11
N VAL A 83 -0.65 1.99 -5.90
CA VAL A 83 -1.65 1.77 -6.95
C VAL A 83 -1.46 2.76 -8.10
N VAL A 84 -1.27 4.06 -7.80
CA VAL A 84 -0.99 5.08 -8.82
C VAL A 84 0.25 4.71 -9.62
N ALA A 85 1.36 4.37 -8.95
CA ALA A 85 2.60 4.01 -9.62
C ALA A 85 2.44 2.79 -10.54
N VAL A 86 1.76 1.74 -10.07
CA VAL A 86 1.53 0.52 -10.84
C VAL A 86 0.63 0.76 -12.05
N LEU A 87 -0.50 1.45 -11.87
CA LEU A 87 -1.44 1.70 -12.95
C LEU A 87 -0.90 2.69 -13.98
N ALA A 88 -0.20 3.74 -13.54
CA ALA A 88 0.46 4.68 -14.45
C ALA A 88 1.60 4.01 -15.23
N PHE A 89 2.37 3.13 -14.59
CA PHE A 89 3.38 2.33 -15.30
C PHE A 89 2.74 1.37 -16.30
N ALA A 90 1.63 0.72 -15.93
CA ALA A 90 0.92 -0.19 -16.82
C ALA A 90 0.34 0.52 -18.05
N SER A 91 -0.17 1.76 -17.90
CA SER A 91 -0.69 2.52 -19.03
C SER A 91 0.40 3.09 -19.92
N LEU A 92 1.46 3.67 -19.33
CA LEU A 92 2.52 4.34 -20.08
C LEU A 92 3.55 3.37 -20.66
N GLY A 93 3.89 2.30 -19.93
CA GLY A 93 4.97 1.37 -20.29
C GLY A 93 4.50 0.07 -20.92
N ALA A 94 3.32 -0.43 -20.54
CA ALA A 94 2.80 -1.71 -21.04
C ALA A 94 1.61 -1.57 -22.00
N GLY A 95 1.17 -0.35 -22.31
CA GLY A 95 0.11 -0.09 -23.27
C GLY A 95 -1.25 -0.66 -22.83
N LEU A 96 -1.57 -0.66 -21.54
CA LEU A 96 -2.92 -0.98 -21.06
C LEU A 96 -3.78 0.30 -21.02
N HIS A 97 -4.93 0.28 -21.70
CA HIS A 97 -5.79 1.47 -21.86
C HIS A 97 -7.25 1.19 -21.46
N GLY A 98 -7.47 0.50 -20.33
CA GLY A 98 -8.84 0.29 -19.83
C GLY A 98 -9.54 1.62 -19.55
N VAL A 99 -10.83 1.73 -19.90
CA VAL A 99 -11.63 2.96 -19.68
C VAL A 99 -11.61 3.43 -18.22
N ALA A 100 -11.58 2.48 -17.28
CA ALA A 100 -11.54 2.75 -15.84
C ALA A 100 -10.11 2.99 -15.29
N LEU A 101 -9.05 2.80 -16.08
CA LEU A 101 -7.67 2.90 -15.61
C LEU A 101 -7.34 4.32 -15.16
N TRP A 102 -7.55 5.31 -16.03
CA TRP A 102 -7.28 6.71 -15.71
C TRP A 102 -8.17 7.23 -14.57
N PRO A 103 -9.49 6.94 -14.53
CA PRO A 103 -10.31 7.22 -13.36
C PRO A 103 -9.74 6.65 -12.06
N ALA A 104 -9.28 5.40 -12.06
CA ALA A 104 -8.65 4.78 -10.89
C ALA A 104 -7.35 5.50 -10.48
N VAL A 105 -6.48 5.83 -11.45
CA VAL A 105 -5.26 6.60 -11.19
C VAL A 105 -5.57 7.94 -10.53
N VAL A 106 -6.52 8.70 -11.08
CA VAL A 106 -6.92 10.02 -10.55
C VAL A 106 -7.49 9.90 -9.14
N LEU A 107 -8.39 8.93 -8.92
CA LEU A 107 -8.99 8.69 -7.61
C LEU A 107 -7.92 8.36 -6.55
N HIS A 108 -7.05 7.39 -6.83
CA HIS A 108 -6.01 7.00 -5.89
C HIS A 108 -4.97 8.11 -5.67
N ALA A 109 -4.66 8.92 -6.69
CA ALA A 109 -3.79 10.09 -6.54
C ALA A 109 -4.42 11.14 -5.61
N ALA A 110 -5.71 11.44 -5.79
CA ALA A 110 -6.42 12.36 -4.91
C ALA A 110 -6.44 11.86 -3.45
N LEU A 111 -6.71 10.58 -3.24
CA LEU A 111 -6.68 9.96 -1.91
C LEU A 111 -5.28 9.97 -1.29
N ALA A 112 -4.22 9.74 -2.09
CA ALA A 112 -2.84 9.84 -1.62
C ALA A 112 -2.50 11.28 -1.18
N VAL A 113 -2.85 12.28 -2.00
CA VAL A 113 -2.67 13.69 -1.64
C VAL A 113 -3.43 14.04 -0.35
N TRP A 114 -4.65 13.54 -0.19
CA TRP A 114 -5.44 13.75 1.01
C TRP A 114 -4.80 13.11 2.25
N CYS A 115 -4.32 11.87 2.16
CA CYS A 115 -3.60 11.21 3.25
C CYS A 115 -2.32 11.97 3.62
N LEU A 116 -1.57 12.44 2.62
CA LEU A 116 -0.38 13.26 2.84
C LEU A 116 -0.73 14.58 3.54
N ALA A 117 -1.81 15.26 3.11
CA ALA A 117 -2.27 16.48 3.77
C ALA A 117 -2.64 16.23 5.24
N ILE A 118 -3.37 15.15 5.55
CA ILE A 118 -3.71 14.78 6.94
C ILE A 118 -2.44 14.57 7.78
N LEU A 119 -1.42 13.89 7.24
CA LEU A 119 -0.16 13.67 7.94
C LEU A 119 0.64 14.97 8.15
N ARG A 120 0.54 15.93 7.22
CA ARG A 120 1.26 17.21 7.27
C ARG A 120 0.58 18.26 8.16
N LEU A 121 -0.76 18.27 8.24
CA LEU A 121 -1.52 19.29 8.97
C LEU A 121 -1.57 19.08 10.50
N LYS A 122 -1.05 17.97 11.05
CA LYS A 122 -1.04 17.70 12.50
C LYS A 122 0.37 17.42 13.08
N ILE A 123 1.15 18.51 13.21
CA ILE A 123 1.96 18.79 14.41
C ILE A 123 1.94 20.32 14.69
N PRO A 124 1.01 20.86 15.49
CA PRO A 124 1.33 21.99 16.35
C PRO A 124 2.38 21.47 17.34
N ARG A 125 3.61 22.00 17.26
CA ARG A 125 4.56 21.85 18.37
C ARG A 125 3.90 22.55 19.55
N TRP A 126 3.39 21.81 20.52
CA TRP A 126 3.13 22.36 21.84
C TRP A 126 4.48 22.69 22.47
N THR A 127 5.07 23.82 22.09
CA THR A 127 6.04 24.51 22.92
C THR A 127 5.23 25.33 23.91
N GLY A 128 4.74 24.67 24.96
CA GLY A 128 4.24 25.33 26.15
C GLY A 128 5.43 25.71 27.02
N VAL A 129 6.07 26.82 26.67
CA VAL A 129 6.52 27.85 27.61
C VAL A 129 5.53 28.98 27.25
N ASP A 130 4.67 29.45 28.14
CA ASP A 130 4.97 30.25 29.34
C ASP A 130 3.87 30.07 30.41
#